data_AF-A0A135L5I1-F1
#
_entry.id   AF-A0A135L5I1-F1
#
_cell.length_a   1.000
_cell.length_b   1.000
_cell.length_c   1.000
_cell.angle_alpha   90.00
_cell.angle_beta   90.00
_cell.angle_gamma   90.00
#
_symmetry.space_group_name_H-M   'P 1'
#
loop_
_entity.id
_entity.type
_entity.pdbx_description
1 polymer ?
#
loop_
_entity_poly.entity_id
_entity_poly.type
_entity_poly.pdbx_seq_one_letter_code
_entity_poly.pdbx_strand_id
1 'polypeptide(L)'
;MSSSITNSELSIQLENIISDFIKEKIELIMKEEINNFLKVERPDLEDSKNGYYHRSLDTRYGRIENLTVPRDRMGEFQTQVFEPYQRRDGWLEDAIIKMYQSGMSTREIGKFIEKILGSSYSPTTVSNITNIVLEDIEQWQKRTLNKRYSVLYLDGIYTKVRRDVVAKEVIYLVVGVNEDGFREVLGFYVGGNESSLGWQEILQDLYKRGLKEVLLGVFDGLAGLEEAFKSVYPKADVQRCVVHKVRNTLNHARKKDQAEIAEDLKTVYRSNTMQEALNQFEQFREKWNKRYPKEVQSWDNDLSVLLTFLNYPTSIRSVIYTTNWIERTNKDIRKRLRPMNSLPDIKAAEKIVYLTIQNLNAEWAKRKLRGFAEAHHQLQTMFKQRYEG
;
A
#
# COMPACT_ATOMS: atom_id res chain seq x y z
N MET A 1 -4.40 60.77 -5.13
CA MET A 1 -3.35 59.72 -5.13
C MET A 1 -3.99 58.45 -4.61
N SER A 2 -4.29 57.50 -5.49
CA SER A 2 -4.85 56.19 -5.11
C SER A 2 -3.68 55.28 -4.74
N SER A 3 -3.47 55.02 -3.45
CA SER A 3 -2.51 54.04 -2.97
C SER A 3 -2.99 52.64 -3.36
N SER A 4 -2.39 52.07 -4.39
CA SER A 4 -2.62 50.68 -4.80
C SER A 4 -2.22 49.76 -3.65
N ILE A 5 -3.20 49.10 -3.05
CA ILE A 5 -2.96 48.08 -2.01
C ILE A 5 -2.10 46.99 -2.63
N THR A 6 -0.97 46.66 -2.01
CA THR A 6 -0.10 45.58 -2.47
C THR A 6 -0.77 44.22 -2.23
N ASN A 7 -0.50 43.21 -3.06
CA ASN A 7 -1.16 41.89 -2.94
C ASN A 7 -0.97 41.24 -1.56
N SER A 8 0.13 41.51 -0.83
CA SER A 8 0.30 40.99 0.54
C SER A 8 -0.57 41.71 1.57
N GLU A 9 -0.78 43.01 1.38
CA GLU A 9 -1.56 43.86 2.29
C GLU A 9 -3.06 43.55 2.17
N LEU A 10 -3.54 43.27 0.95
CA LEU A 10 -4.89 42.79 0.70
C LEU A 10 -5.12 41.39 1.28
N SER A 11 -4.12 40.51 1.20
CA SER A 11 -4.20 39.14 1.76
C SER A 11 -4.29 39.16 3.28
N ILE A 12 -3.47 39.98 3.95
CA ILE A 12 -3.51 40.16 5.42
C ILE A 12 -4.86 40.74 5.87
N GLN A 13 -5.38 41.73 5.15
CA GLN A 13 -6.70 42.29 5.44
C GLN A 13 -7.82 41.25 5.29
N LEU A 14 -7.76 40.43 4.24
CA LEU A 14 -8.74 39.36 4.01
C LEU A 14 -8.70 38.29 5.12
N GLU A 15 -7.50 37.86 5.52
CA GLU A 15 -7.30 36.88 6.59
C GLU A 15 -7.86 37.38 7.93
N ASN A 16 -7.63 38.65 8.27
CA ASN A 16 -8.16 39.26 9.48
C ASN A 16 -9.69 39.34 9.44
N ILE A 17 -10.28 39.79 8.32
CA ILE A 17 -11.75 39.89 8.17
C ILE A 17 -12.41 38.51 8.30
N ILE A 18 -11.84 37.48 7.68
CA ILE A 18 -12.36 36.13 7.76
C ILE A 18 -12.23 35.59 9.19
N SER A 19 -11.08 35.79 9.84
CA SER A 19 -10.86 35.34 11.21
C SER A 19 -11.81 36.00 12.21
N ASP A 20 -12.04 37.31 12.08
CA ASP A 20 -12.98 38.07 12.92
C ASP A 20 -14.43 37.64 12.68
N PHE A 21 -14.82 37.44 11.42
CA PHE A 21 -16.15 36.95 11.07
C PHE A 21 -16.41 35.55 11.67
N ILE A 22 -15.45 34.64 11.54
CA ILE A 22 -15.58 33.28 12.08
C ILE A 22 -15.62 33.32 13.60
N LYS A 23 -14.77 34.12 14.24
CA LYS A 23 -14.81 34.34 15.69
C LYS A 23 -16.20 34.77 16.14
N GLU A 24 -16.76 35.80 15.51
CA GLU A 24 -18.08 36.32 15.84
C GLU A 24 -19.17 35.24 15.73
N LYS A 25 -19.14 34.42 14.67
CA LYS A 25 -20.13 33.35 14.48
C LYS A 25 -19.97 32.19 15.45
N ILE A 26 -18.74 31.78 15.75
CA ILE A 26 -18.48 30.75 16.77
C ILE A 26 -18.95 31.23 18.14
N GLU A 27 -18.64 32.47 18.53
CA GLU A 27 -19.11 33.05 19.80
C GLU A 27 -20.64 33.16 19.87
N LEU A 28 -21.29 33.48 18.75
CA LEU A 28 -22.75 33.51 18.66
C LEU A 28 -23.35 32.12 18.85
N ILE A 29 -22.83 31.10 18.15
CA ILE A 29 -23.29 29.71 18.28
C ILE A 29 -23.16 29.25 19.73
N MET A 30 -22.01 29.44 20.37
CA MET A 30 -21.81 29.02 21.75
C MET A 30 -22.72 29.77 22.75
N LYS A 31 -23.05 31.04 22.48
CA LYS A 31 -24.01 31.80 23.29
C LYS A 31 -25.42 31.21 23.21
N GLU A 32 -25.82 30.74 22.04
CA GLU A 32 -27.11 30.06 21.86
C GLU A 32 -27.09 28.62 22.40
N GLU A 33 -25.97 27.91 22.30
CA GLU A 33 -25.81 26.58 22.93
C GLU A 33 -26.02 26.64 24.43
N ILE A 34 -25.37 27.58 25.14
CA ILE A 34 -25.56 27.71 26.59
C ILE A 34 -26.97 28.18 26.95
N ASN A 35 -27.63 28.99 26.10
CA ASN A 35 -29.04 29.33 26.29
C ASN A 35 -29.92 28.10 26.20
N ASN A 36 -29.68 27.25 25.20
CA ASN A 36 -30.43 26.02 24.96
C ASN A 36 -30.19 25.00 26.08
N PHE A 37 -28.93 24.83 26.49
CA PHE A 37 -28.55 23.93 27.58
C PHE A 37 -29.32 24.26 28.87
N LEU A 38 -29.29 25.52 29.29
CA LEU A 38 -29.94 25.97 30.54
C LEU A 38 -31.48 25.96 30.46
N LYS A 39 -32.07 26.24 29.29
CA LYS A 39 -33.54 26.40 29.17
C LYS A 39 -34.28 25.14 28.73
N VAL A 40 -33.62 24.27 27.96
CA VAL A 40 -34.28 23.17 27.23
C VAL A 40 -33.70 21.83 27.64
N GLU A 41 -32.38 21.67 27.68
CA GLU A 41 -31.75 20.37 27.95
C GLU A 41 -31.70 20.04 29.45
N ARG A 42 -31.61 21.08 30.29
CA ARG A 42 -31.49 20.99 31.75
C ARG A 42 -32.33 22.07 32.48
N PRO A 43 -33.66 22.11 32.27
CA PRO A 43 -34.52 23.11 32.91
C PRO A 43 -34.63 22.95 34.44
N ASP A 44 -34.35 21.75 34.95
CA ASP A 44 -34.50 21.40 36.37
C ASP A 44 -33.23 21.68 37.21
N LEU A 45 -32.12 22.04 36.56
CA LEU A 45 -30.88 22.42 37.25
C LEU A 45 -30.96 23.90 37.66
N GLU A 46 -30.75 24.20 38.94
CA GLU A 46 -30.55 25.58 39.44
C GLU A 46 -29.16 26.10 39.03
N ASP A 47 -28.94 26.19 37.73
CA ASP A 47 -27.69 26.63 37.12
C ASP A 47 -27.87 27.94 36.36
N SER A 48 -26.79 28.71 36.25
CA SER A 48 -26.81 30.04 35.66
C SER A 48 -25.49 30.33 34.96
N LYS A 49 -25.53 31.27 34.00
CA LYS A 49 -24.30 31.71 33.31
C LYS A 49 -23.34 32.35 34.29
N ASN A 50 -22.07 31.94 34.25
CA ASN A 50 -21.00 32.43 35.11
C ASN A 50 -19.85 33.04 34.29
N GLY A 51 -20.21 33.97 33.41
CA GLY A 51 -19.26 34.69 32.57
C GLY A 51 -18.64 33.83 31.46
N TYR A 52 -17.41 34.18 31.11
CA TYR A 52 -16.70 33.60 29.96
C TYR A 52 -15.25 33.34 30.31
N TYR A 53 -14.63 32.39 29.62
CA TYR A 53 -13.18 32.28 29.56
C TYR A 53 -12.68 32.60 28.16
N HIS A 54 -11.39 32.83 28.05
CA HIS A 54 -10.75 33.14 26.78
C HIS A 54 -9.77 32.04 26.40
N ARG A 55 -9.75 31.71 25.12
CA ARG A 55 -8.83 30.72 24.56
C ARG A 55 -8.43 31.12 23.15
N SER A 56 -7.36 30.52 22.63
CA SER A 56 -7.11 30.53 21.18
C SER A 56 -7.60 29.23 20.55
N LEU A 57 -8.02 29.31 19.30
CA LEU A 57 -8.43 28.16 18.47
C LEU A 57 -7.76 28.30 17.10
N ASP A 58 -6.94 27.32 16.72
CA ASP A 58 -6.34 27.27 15.39
C ASP A 58 -7.36 26.66 14.41
N THR A 59 -7.78 27.40 13.39
CA THR A 59 -8.76 26.95 12.39
C THR A 59 -8.16 26.88 10.99
N ARG A 60 -8.92 26.37 10.01
CA ARG A 60 -8.49 26.37 8.60
C ARG A 60 -8.33 27.75 7.96
N TYR A 61 -8.81 28.77 8.65
CA TYR A 61 -8.85 30.14 8.18
C TYR A 61 -7.90 31.07 8.95
N GLY A 62 -7.14 30.52 9.88
CA GLY A 62 -6.24 31.29 10.74
C GLY A 62 -6.45 30.98 12.22
N ARG A 63 -5.56 31.56 13.03
CA ARG A 63 -5.64 31.47 14.49
C ARG A 63 -6.64 32.49 15.00
N ILE A 64 -7.69 32.00 15.64
CA ILE A 64 -8.65 32.86 16.35
C ILE A 64 -8.08 33.14 17.74
N GLU A 65 -7.68 34.38 17.97
CA GLU A 65 -7.21 34.85 19.27
C GLU A 65 -8.37 35.37 20.13
N ASN A 66 -8.23 35.20 21.44
CA ASN A 66 -9.19 35.69 22.44
C ASN A 66 -10.63 35.26 22.16
N LEU A 67 -10.83 34.00 21.77
CA LEU A 67 -12.16 33.41 21.59
C LEU A 67 -12.88 33.34 22.93
N THR A 68 -14.07 33.94 22.99
CA THR A 68 -14.85 34.11 24.21
C THR A 68 -15.84 32.95 24.37
N VAL A 69 -15.56 32.04 25.30
CA VAL A 69 -16.35 30.83 25.49
C VAL A 69 -17.20 30.94 26.76
N PRO A 70 -18.53 30.78 26.68
CA PRO A 70 -19.41 30.90 27.83
C PRO A 70 -19.21 29.73 28.80
N ARG A 71 -19.46 29.99 30.09
CA ARG A 71 -19.49 28.97 31.14
C ARG A 71 -20.73 29.12 31.98
N ASP A 72 -21.18 28.01 32.51
CA ASP A 72 -22.18 27.91 33.55
C ASP A 72 -21.52 27.93 34.94
N ARG A 73 -22.34 27.97 36.00
CA ARG A 73 -21.86 28.11 37.38
C ARG A 73 -21.44 26.77 37.95
N MET A 74 -22.08 25.68 37.52
CA MET A 74 -21.82 24.32 37.98
C MET A 74 -20.66 23.65 37.20
N GLY A 75 -20.30 24.19 36.04
CA GLY A 75 -19.24 23.68 35.17
C GLY A 75 -19.68 22.48 34.32
N GLU A 76 -20.99 22.29 34.14
CA GLU A 76 -21.58 21.18 33.38
C GLU A 76 -21.75 21.50 31.89
N PHE A 77 -21.74 22.77 31.50
CA PHE A 77 -21.90 23.16 30.10
C PHE A 77 -20.62 22.87 29.30
N GLN A 78 -20.75 22.04 28.27
CA GLN A 78 -19.72 21.79 27.25
C GLN A 78 -20.27 22.18 25.87
N THR A 79 -19.56 23.08 25.19
CA THR A 79 -19.90 23.45 23.81
C THR A 79 -19.70 22.28 22.86
N GLN A 80 -20.57 22.17 21.85
CA GLN A 80 -20.44 21.16 20.79
C GLN A 80 -19.52 21.61 19.66
N VAL A 81 -19.11 22.89 19.65
CA VAL A 81 -18.23 23.44 18.61
C VAL A 81 -16.82 22.84 18.67
N PHE A 82 -16.36 22.45 19.86
CA PHE A 82 -15.07 21.79 20.07
C PHE A 82 -15.03 20.98 21.36
N GLU A 83 -14.20 19.94 21.40
CA GLU A 83 -13.96 19.12 22.58
C GLU A 83 -13.21 19.88 23.69
N PRO A 84 -13.32 19.46 24.96
CA PRO A 84 -12.51 19.98 26.05
C PRO A 84 -11.03 19.96 25.68
N TYR A 85 -10.33 21.09 25.88
CA TYR A 85 -8.91 21.26 25.55
C TYR A 85 -8.52 21.17 24.06
N GLN A 86 -9.46 20.94 23.13
CA GLN A 86 -9.18 20.88 21.69
C GLN A 86 -8.71 22.23 21.17
N ARG A 87 -7.42 22.38 20.89
CA ARG A 87 -6.84 23.67 20.45
C ARG A 87 -7.00 23.96 18.96
N ARG A 88 -7.45 22.98 18.16
CA ARG A 88 -7.37 23.02 16.69
C ARG A 88 -8.58 22.37 16.03
N ASP A 89 -9.01 22.93 14.91
CA ASP A 89 -10.06 22.38 14.03
C ASP A 89 -9.49 21.17 13.24
N GLY A 90 -10.22 20.05 13.21
CA GLY A 90 -9.76 18.72 12.76
C GLY A 90 -9.37 18.61 11.27
N TRP A 91 -9.57 19.67 10.49
CA TRP A 91 -9.25 19.72 9.06
C TRP A 91 -7.76 19.51 8.78
N LEU A 92 -6.88 19.91 9.71
CA LEU A 92 -5.45 19.83 9.49
C LEU A 92 -4.96 18.40 9.67
N GLU A 93 -5.52 17.67 10.61
CA GLU A 93 -5.29 16.25 10.81
C GLU A 93 -5.65 15.51 9.52
N ASP A 94 -6.81 15.80 8.92
CA ASP A 94 -7.21 15.26 7.62
C ASP A 94 -6.24 15.65 6.50
N ALA A 95 -5.79 16.89 6.48
CA ALA A 95 -4.81 17.37 5.50
C ALA A 95 -3.45 16.67 5.69
N ILE A 96 -2.99 16.50 6.93
CA ILE A 96 -1.77 15.77 7.30
C ILE A 96 -1.87 14.32 6.84
N ILE A 97 -3.01 13.67 7.11
CA ILE A 97 -3.27 12.29 6.68
C ILE A 97 -3.23 12.22 5.14
N LYS A 98 -3.88 13.14 4.42
CA LYS A 98 -3.85 13.18 2.95
C LYS A 98 -2.45 13.47 2.37
N MET A 99 -1.70 14.37 2.99
CA MET A 99 -0.31 14.66 2.60
C MET A 99 0.59 13.45 2.83
N TYR A 100 0.40 12.77 3.96
CA TYR A 100 1.11 11.54 4.30
C TYR A 100 0.72 10.39 3.35
N GLN A 101 -0.57 10.22 3.04
CA GLN A 101 -1.11 9.31 2.01
C GLN A 101 -0.54 9.59 0.62
N SER A 102 -0.30 10.86 0.30
CA SER A 102 0.35 11.29 -0.96
C SER A 102 1.87 11.03 -0.96
N GLY A 103 2.40 10.53 0.15
CA GLY A 103 3.77 10.08 0.32
C GLY A 103 4.77 11.19 0.64
N MET A 104 4.31 12.29 1.24
CA MET A 104 5.17 13.28 1.87
C MET A 104 5.72 12.72 3.19
N SER A 105 7.01 12.95 3.46
CA SER A 105 7.62 12.60 4.74
C SER A 105 7.09 13.50 5.87
N THR A 106 7.16 13.03 7.12
CA THR A 106 6.74 13.83 8.29
C THR A 106 7.48 15.16 8.39
N ARG A 107 8.75 15.21 7.92
CA ARG A 107 9.54 16.45 7.83
C ARG A 107 9.05 17.40 6.74
N GLU A 108 8.66 16.88 5.56
CA GLU A 108 8.11 17.70 4.47
C GLU A 108 6.73 18.25 4.85
N ILE A 109 5.90 17.43 5.50
CA ILE A 109 4.60 17.86 6.04
C ILE A 109 4.80 18.95 7.09
N GLY A 110 5.72 18.75 8.05
CA GLY A 110 6.04 19.77 9.05
C GLY A 110 6.45 21.11 8.43
N LYS A 111 7.35 21.08 7.44
CA LYS A 111 7.78 22.28 6.69
C LYS A 111 6.66 22.93 5.88
N PHE A 112 5.78 22.14 5.28
CA PHE A 112 4.66 22.64 4.50
C PHE A 112 3.65 23.35 5.40
N ILE A 113 3.32 22.74 6.53
CA ILE A 113 2.39 23.29 7.51
C ILE A 113 2.95 24.55 8.16
N GLU A 114 4.24 24.55 8.51
CA GLU A 114 4.93 25.72 9.05
C GLU A 114 4.86 26.91 8.07
N LYS A 115 5.04 26.67 6.77
CA LYS A 115 4.92 27.71 5.74
C LYS A 115 3.51 28.28 5.58
N ILE A 116 2.47 27.48 5.82
CA ILE A 116 1.07 27.90 5.59
C ILE A 116 0.45 28.50 6.86
N LEU A 117 0.75 27.95 8.04
CA LEU A 117 0.05 28.27 9.27
C LEU A 117 0.91 28.96 10.33
N GLY A 118 2.21 29.17 10.07
CA GLY A 118 3.14 29.85 10.99
C GLY A 118 3.38 29.14 12.33
N SER A 119 2.63 28.08 12.63
CA SER A 119 2.77 27.24 13.82
C SER A 119 3.60 25.99 13.47
N SER A 120 4.69 25.79 14.20
CA SER A 120 5.58 24.66 13.97
C SER A 120 4.95 23.36 14.47
N TYR A 121 4.53 22.50 13.54
CA TYR A 121 4.22 21.11 13.87
C TYR A 121 5.52 20.36 14.07
N SER A 122 5.75 19.88 15.30
CA SER A 122 6.88 19.00 15.54
C SER A 122 6.72 17.71 14.71
N PRO A 123 7.81 17.11 14.21
CA PRO A 123 7.73 15.79 13.56
C PRO A 123 7.02 14.73 14.41
N THR A 124 7.12 14.85 15.74
CA THR A 124 6.42 14.00 16.71
C THR A 124 4.89 14.18 16.65
N THR A 125 4.40 15.43 16.53
CA THR A 125 2.97 15.72 16.39
C THR A 125 2.42 15.11 15.10
N VAL A 126 3.13 15.25 13.98
CA VAL A 126 2.76 14.62 12.70
C VAL A 126 2.77 13.10 12.82
N SER A 127 3.77 12.52 13.49
CA SER A 127 3.83 11.08 13.75
C SER A 127 2.61 10.59 14.55
N ASN A 128 2.20 11.33 15.57
CA ASN A 128 1.04 10.98 16.40
C ASN A 128 -0.26 11.03 15.60
N ILE A 129 -0.46 12.06 14.78
CA ILE A 129 -1.62 12.17 13.90
C ILE A 129 -1.66 11.01 12.89
N THR A 130 -0.51 10.64 12.32
CA THR A 130 -0.44 9.48 11.41
C THR A 130 -0.56 8.12 12.10
N ASN A 131 -0.70 8.04 13.43
CA ASN A 131 -0.95 6.76 14.09
C ASN A 131 -2.36 6.22 13.80
N ILE A 132 -3.32 7.08 13.41
CA ILE A 132 -4.63 6.64 12.92
C ILE A 132 -4.49 5.67 11.74
N VAL A 133 -3.46 5.86 10.90
CA VAL A 133 -3.16 4.97 9.77
C VAL A 133 -2.83 3.54 10.24
N LEU A 134 -2.38 3.33 11.47
CA LEU A 134 -2.11 1.98 11.99
C LEU A 134 -3.41 1.19 12.18
N GLU A 135 -4.47 1.84 12.64
CA GLU A 135 -5.79 1.22 12.78
C GLU A 135 -6.34 0.84 11.40
N ASP A 136 -6.20 1.72 10.41
CA ASP A 136 -6.55 1.44 9.02
C ASP A 136 -5.78 0.23 8.47
N ILE A 137 -4.48 0.13 8.78
CA ILE A 137 -3.64 -1.01 8.38
C ILE A 137 -4.17 -2.29 8.98
N GLU A 138 -4.46 -2.32 10.28
CA GLU A 138 -4.99 -3.52 10.94
C GLU A 138 -6.33 -3.96 10.34
N GLN A 139 -7.24 -3.01 10.11
CA GLN A 139 -8.53 -3.29 9.47
C GLN A 139 -8.34 -3.81 8.05
N TRP A 140 -7.45 -3.19 7.28
CA TRP A 140 -7.15 -3.59 5.91
C TRP A 140 -6.50 -4.97 5.83
N GLN A 141 -5.63 -5.31 6.79
CA GLN A 141 -5.02 -6.64 6.89
C GLN A 141 -6.02 -7.71 7.32
N LYS A 142 -7.07 -7.35 8.07
CA LYS A 142 -8.15 -8.28 8.48
C LYS A 142 -9.31 -8.37 7.48
N ARG A 143 -9.33 -7.53 6.44
CA ARG A 143 -10.44 -7.47 5.48
C ARG A 143 -10.71 -8.81 4.80
N THR A 144 -11.97 -9.08 4.51
CA THR A 144 -12.39 -10.23 3.71
C THR A 144 -11.92 -10.08 2.26
N LEU A 145 -11.42 -11.18 1.69
CA LEU A 145 -10.96 -11.24 0.31
C LEU A 145 -11.96 -11.99 -0.57
N ASN A 146 -11.87 -11.74 -1.88
CA ASN A 146 -12.67 -12.48 -2.84
C ASN A 146 -12.32 -13.97 -2.82
N LYS A 147 -13.29 -14.80 -3.17
CA LYS A 147 -13.10 -16.26 -3.19
C LYS A 147 -12.09 -16.70 -4.25
N ARG A 148 -12.13 -16.08 -5.43
CA ARG A 148 -11.44 -16.52 -6.66
C ARG A 148 -10.37 -15.53 -7.12
N TYR A 149 -9.16 -16.05 -7.34
CA TYR A 149 -8.07 -15.32 -7.97
C TYR A 149 -7.43 -16.13 -9.10
N SER A 150 -7.43 -15.56 -10.31
CA SER A 150 -6.85 -16.19 -11.49
C SER A 150 -5.35 -16.39 -11.32
N VAL A 151 -4.66 -15.39 -10.73
CA VAL A 151 -3.23 -15.46 -10.49
C VAL A 151 -2.89 -14.83 -9.14
N LEU A 152 -2.07 -15.50 -8.35
CA LEU A 152 -1.41 -14.96 -7.16
C LEU A 152 0.07 -14.80 -7.42
N TYR A 153 0.60 -13.64 -7.13
CA TYR A 153 2.02 -13.36 -7.21
C TYR A 153 2.59 -13.10 -5.82
N LEU A 154 3.71 -13.75 -5.53
CA LEU A 154 4.42 -13.61 -4.25
C LEU A 154 5.80 -13.01 -4.53
N ASP A 155 6.14 -11.96 -3.80
CA ASP A 155 7.42 -11.27 -3.95
C ASP A 155 7.91 -10.68 -2.62
N GLY A 156 9.23 -10.57 -2.48
CA GLY A 156 9.90 -10.06 -1.30
C GLY A 156 10.78 -8.85 -1.62
N ILE A 157 10.63 -7.76 -0.87
CA ILE A 157 11.53 -6.60 -0.96
C ILE A 157 12.25 -6.37 0.36
N TYR A 158 13.55 -6.12 0.32
CA TYR A 158 14.33 -5.83 1.51
C TYR A 158 14.40 -4.33 1.78
N THR A 159 14.18 -3.94 3.03
CA THR A 159 14.38 -2.57 3.52
C THR A 159 15.24 -2.57 4.78
N LYS A 160 15.82 -1.42 5.15
CA LYS A 160 16.61 -1.28 6.38
C LYS A 160 15.73 -0.72 7.49
N VAL A 161 15.62 -1.44 8.60
CA VAL A 161 14.84 -1.04 9.78
C VAL A 161 15.76 -1.04 11.01
N ARG A 162 15.60 -0.05 11.88
CA ARG A 162 16.25 -0.01 13.19
C ARG A 162 15.34 -0.71 14.21
N ARG A 163 15.86 -1.72 14.90
CA ARG A 163 15.26 -2.26 16.13
C ARG A 163 16.14 -1.80 17.30
N ASP A 164 17.28 -2.46 17.47
CA ASP A 164 18.43 -2.00 18.28
C ASP A 164 19.61 -1.62 17.38
N VAL A 165 19.84 -2.44 16.36
CA VAL A 165 20.79 -2.21 15.27
C VAL A 165 20.01 -2.08 13.96
N VAL A 166 20.60 -1.41 12.97
CA VAL A 166 20.03 -1.33 11.61
C VAL A 166 20.22 -2.67 10.92
N ALA A 167 19.14 -3.41 10.70
CA ALA A 167 19.12 -4.69 10.02
C ALA A 167 18.30 -4.61 8.71
N LYS A 168 18.55 -5.55 7.80
CA LYS A 168 17.68 -5.74 6.63
C LYS A 168 16.48 -6.58 7.06
N GLU A 169 15.28 -6.09 6.77
CA GLU A 169 14.02 -6.78 6.99
C GLU A 169 13.36 -7.02 5.62
N VAL A 170 12.74 -8.18 5.45
CA VAL A 170 11.90 -8.45 4.29
C VAL A 170 10.51 -7.82 4.48
N ILE A 171 9.99 -7.26 3.40
CA ILE A 171 8.59 -6.91 3.21
C ILE A 171 8.05 -7.91 2.19
N TYR A 172 7.21 -8.83 2.66
CA TYR A 172 6.46 -9.73 1.81
C TYR A 172 5.33 -8.96 1.14
N LEU A 173 5.13 -9.18 -0.15
CA LEU A 173 4.05 -8.60 -0.93
C LEU A 173 3.28 -9.72 -1.64
N VAL A 174 1.96 -9.72 -1.47
CA VAL A 174 1.06 -10.62 -2.20
C VAL A 174 0.15 -9.82 -3.10
N VAL A 175 0.22 -10.09 -4.40
CA VAL A 175 -0.58 -9.41 -5.42
C VAL A 175 -1.47 -10.43 -6.11
N GLY A 176 -2.77 -10.16 -6.14
CA GLY A 176 -3.76 -11.01 -6.80
C GLY A 176 -4.28 -10.40 -8.08
N VAL A 177 -4.63 -11.23 -9.04
CA VAL A 177 -5.49 -10.89 -10.18
C VAL A 177 -6.78 -11.67 -10.03
N ASN A 178 -7.90 -10.98 -9.82
CA ASN A 178 -9.20 -11.62 -9.59
C ASN A 178 -9.73 -12.31 -10.87
N GLU A 179 -10.90 -12.95 -10.78
CA GLU A 179 -11.53 -13.64 -11.91
C GLU A 179 -12.00 -12.70 -13.03
N ASP A 180 -12.20 -11.42 -12.72
CA ASP A 180 -12.54 -10.36 -13.69
C ASP A 180 -11.33 -9.74 -14.38
N GLY A 181 -10.11 -10.05 -13.93
CA GLY A 181 -8.86 -9.53 -14.46
C GLY A 181 -8.35 -8.24 -13.83
N PHE A 182 -8.95 -7.78 -12.73
CA PHE A 182 -8.44 -6.66 -11.94
C PHE A 182 -7.36 -7.14 -10.99
N ARG A 183 -6.31 -6.34 -10.85
CA ARG A 183 -5.19 -6.62 -9.95
C ARG A 183 -5.28 -5.77 -8.69
N GLU A 184 -4.86 -6.34 -7.58
CA GLU A 184 -4.81 -5.66 -6.28
C GLU A 184 -3.71 -6.28 -5.41
N VAL A 185 -3.12 -5.49 -4.52
CA VAL A 185 -2.30 -6.01 -3.43
C VAL A 185 -3.23 -6.54 -2.34
N LEU A 186 -3.10 -7.82 -2.01
CA LEU A 186 -3.95 -8.55 -1.08
C LEU A 186 -3.46 -8.46 0.36
N GLY A 187 -2.13 -8.48 0.52
CA GLY A 187 -1.47 -8.42 1.81
C GLY A 187 -0.02 -7.95 1.67
N PHE A 188 0.49 -7.35 2.74
CA PHE A 188 1.91 -7.11 2.93
C PHE A 188 2.26 -7.39 4.39
N TYR A 189 3.48 -7.86 4.62
CA TYR A 189 3.97 -8.27 5.94
C TYR A 189 5.42 -7.85 6.08
N VAL A 190 5.80 -7.28 7.22
CA VAL A 190 7.16 -6.79 7.45
C VAL A 190 7.80 -7.60 8.57
N GLY A 191 8.92 -8.25 8.28
CA GLY A 191 9.72 -8.87 9.34
C GLY A 191 10.56 -10.07 8.93
N GLY A 192 11.71 -10.19 9.60
CA GLY A 192 12.62 -11.33 9.54
C GLY A 192 13.37 -11.43 8.22
N ASN A 193 13.73 -12.67 7.89
CA ASN A 193 14.28 -13.06 6.61
C ASN A 193 13.23 -13.84 5.82
N GLU A 194 13.32 -13.79 4.50
CA GLU A 194 12.44 -14.54 3.62
C GLU A 194 12.60 -16.05 3.84
N SER A 195 11.49 -16.74 4.13
CA SER A 195 11.47 -18.19 4.38
C SER A 195 10.18 -18.85 3.87
N SER A 196 10.24 -20.14 3.59
CA SER A 196 9.07 -20.94 3.18
C SER A 196 7.99 -20.98 4.27
N LEU A 197 8.39 -21.06 5.54
CA LEU A 197 7.47 -21.03 6.68
C LEU A 197 6.72 -19.69 6.76
N GLY A 198 7.44 -18.56 6.61
CA GLY A 198 6.82 -17.24 6.61
C GLY A 198 5.81 -17.07 5.48
N TRP A 199 6.14 -17.57 4.28
CA TRP A 199 5.19 -17.59 3.17
C TRP A 199 3.98 -18.50 3.44
N GLN A 200 4.17 -19.64 4.08
CA GLN A 200 3.07 -20.54 4.43
C GLN A 200 2.08 -19.87 5.39
N GLU A 201 2.57 -19.18 6.42
CA GLU A 201 1.74 -18.43 7.37
C GLU A 201 0.94 -17.32 6.66
N ILE A 202 1.60 -16.57 5.78
CA ILE A 202 0.97 -15.53 4.96
C ILE A 202 -0.15 -16.11 4.08
N LEU A 203 0.12 -17.23 3.41
CA LEU A 203 -0.86 -17.86 2.53
C LEU A 203 -2.05 -18.41 3.33
N GLN A 204 -1.82 -18.95 4.53
CA GLN A 204 -2.87 -19.38 5.45
C GLN A 204 -3.74 -18.21 5.95
N ASP A 205 -3.15 -17.04 6.21
CA ASP A 205 -3.90 -15.82 6.55
C ASP A 205 -4.86 -15.44 5.41
N LEU A 206 -4.33 -15.36 4.18
CA LEU A 206 -5.14 -15.04 2.99
C LEU A 206 -6.26 -16.07 2.80
N TYR A 207 -5.97 -17.34 3.04
CA TYR A 207 -6.97 -18.40 2.99
C TYR A 207 -8.08 -18.21 4.03
N LYS A 208 -7.72 -17.87 5.29
CA LYS A 208 -8.69 -17.59 6.36
C LYS A 208 -9.57 -16.38 6.03
N ARG A 209 -9.02 -15.37 5.37
CA ARG A 209 -9.73 -14.15 4.95
C ARG A 209 -10.70 -14.34 3.78
N GLY A 210 -10.74 -15.52 3.16
CA GLY A 210 -11.73 -15.86 2.12
C GLY A 210 -11.14 -16.25 0.77
N LEU A 211 -9.82 -16.12 0.58
CA LEU A 211 -9.16 -16.52 -0.67
C LEU A 211 -9.08 -18.05 -0.74
N LYS A 212 -10.01 -18.70 -1.44
CA LYS A 212 -10.13 -20.17 -1.44
C LYS A 212 -9.68 -20.83 -2.73
N GLU A 213 -9.87 -20.16 -3.86
CA GLU A 213 -9.72 -20.75 -5.19
C GLU A 213 -8.71 -19.95 -6.00
N VAL A 214 -7.60 -20.60 -6.35
CA VAL A 214 -6.51 -20.01 -7.13
C VAL A 214 -6.24 -20.86 -8.36
N LEU A 215 -6.11 -20.25 -9.54
CA LEU A 215 -5.67 -21.02 -10.71
C LEU A 215 -4.15 -21.16 -10.74
N LEU A 216 -3.40 -20.06 -10.58
CA LEU A 216 -1.95 -20.03 -10.73
C LEU A 216 -1.25 -19.24 -9.62
N GLY A 217 -0.22 -19.81 -8.99
CA GLY A 217 0.77 -19.09 -8.18
C GLY A 217 2.01 -18.75 -9.00
N VAL A 218 2.49 -17.51 -8.95
CA VAL A 218 3.67 -17.02 -9.70
C VAL A 218 4.67 -16.40 -8.74
N PHE A 219 5.87 -16.98 -8.63
CA PHE A 219 6.89 -16.49 -7.70
C PHE A 219 8.30 -16.89 -8.15
N ASP A 220 9.33 -16.37 -7.48
CA ASP A 220 10.71 -16.80 -7.70
C ASP A 220 10.99 -18.17 -7.07
N GLY A 221 12.08 -18.83 -7.46
CA GLY A 221 12.47 -20.15 -7.01
C GLY A 221 13.05 -20.20 -5.60
N LEU A 222 12.31 -19.71 -4.59
CA LEU A 222 12.67 -19.90 -3.18
C LEU A 222 12.45 -21.35 -2.77
N ALA A 223 13.48 -21.98 -2.17
CA ALA A 223 13.39 -23.35 -1.71
C ALA A 223 12.23 -23.55 -0.71
N GLY A 224 11.39 -24.56 -0.94
CA GLY A 224 10.24 -24.86 -0.09
C GLY A 224 8.99 -24.01 -0.33
N LEU A 225 9.06 -22.98 -1.18
CA LEU A 225 7.91 -22.08 -1.42
C LEU A 225 6.82 -22.74 -2.26
N GLU A 226 7.20 -23.60 -3.19
CA GLU A 226 6.26 -24.35 -4.01
C GLU A 226 5.43 -25.32 -3.15
N GLU A 227 6.10 -26.05 -2.26
CA GLU A 227 5.48 -26.96 -1.30
C GLU A 227 4.59 -26.20 -0.31
N ALA A 228 5.08 -25.07 0.23
CA ALA A 228 4.30 -24.19 1.09
C ALA A 228 3.03 -23.69 0.39
N PHE A 229 3.15 -23.26 -0.87
CA PHE A 229 2.01 -22.80 -1.67
C PHE A 229 0.99 -23.90 -1.93
N LYS A 230 1.46 -25.06 -2.37
CA LYS A 230 0.61 -26.24 -2.62
C LYS A 230 -0.03 -26.78 -1.35
N SER A 231 0.58 -26.60 -0.18
CA SER A 231 -0.04 -26.99 1.10
C SER A 231 -1.32 -26.21 1.41
N VAL A 232 -1.41 -24.95 0.95
CA VAL A 232 -2.58 -24.08 1.15
C VAL A 232 -3.53 -24.14 -0.05
N TYR A 233 -2.99 -24.15 -1.26
CA TYR A 233 -3.74 -24.17 -2.52
C TYR A 233 -3.37 -25.40 -3.37
N PRO A 234 -3.77 -26.62 -2.96
CA PRO A 234 -3.32 -27.87 -3.59
C PRO A 234 -3.75 -28.00 -5.06
N LYS A 235 -4.92 -27.45 -5.41
CA LYS A 235 -5.47 -27.47 -6.76
C LYS A 235 -4.85 -26.43 -7.71
N ALA A 236 -4.16 -25.42 -7.19
CA ALA A 236 -3.59 -24.34 -8.00
C ALA A 236 -2.30 -24.79 -8.68
N ASP A 237 -2.07 -24.38 -9.93
CA ASP A 237 -0.79 -24.57 -10.60
C ASP A 237 0.27 -23.63 -10.04
N VAL A 238 1.55 -23.93 -10.28
CA VAL A 238 2.69 -23.07 -9.88
C VAL A 238 3.51 -22.74 -11.10
N GLN A 239 3.91 -21.47 -11.20
CA GLN A 239 4.79 -20.95 -12.22
C GLN A 239 5.98 -20.25 -11.56
N ARG A 240 7.19 -20.72 -11.87
CA ARG A 240 8.41 -20.02 -11.45
C ARG A 240 8.74 -18.91 -12.44
N CYS A 241 9.17 -17.76 -11.95
CA CYS A 241 9.48 -16.63 -12.82
C CYS A 241 10.64 -16.97 -13.78
N VAL A 242 10.35 -17.05 -15.09
CA VAL A 242 11.36 -17.38 -16.11
C VAL A 242 12.45 -16.30 -16.17
N VAL A 243 12.10 -15.02 -16.03
CA VAL A 243 13.08 -13.91 -16.06
C VAL A 243 14.10 -14.02 -14.92
N HIS A 244 13.67 -14.38 -13.71
CA HIS A 244 14.57 -14.63 -12.58
C HIS A 244 15.46 -15.84 -12.84
N LYS A 245 14.90 -16.94 -13.39
CA LYS A 245 15.66 -18.12 -13.77
C LYS A 245 16.74 -17.81 -14.83
N VAL A 246 16.39 -17.07 -15.88
CA VAL A 246 17.33 -16.61 -16.92
C VAL A 246 18.41 -15.75 -16.29
N ARG A 247 18.05 -14.73 -15.50
CA ARG A 247 19.01 -13.83 -14.83
C ARG A 247 19.99 -14.60 -13.94
N ASN A 248 19.49 -15.55 -13.15
CA ASN A 248 20.32 -16.42 -12.32
C ASN A 248 21.27 -17.28 -13.16
N THR A 249 20.80 -17.82 -14.27
CA THR A 249 21.62 -18.62 -15.20
C THR A 249 22.75 -17.78 -15.81
N LEU A 250 22.43 -16.57 -16.27
CA LEU A 250 23.43 -15.67 -16.88
C LEU A 250 24.51 -15.24 -15.89
N ASN A 251 24.17 -15.05 -14.61
CA ASN A 251 25.16 -14.70 -13.57
C ASN A 251 26.24 -15.77 -13.36
N HIS A 252 25.94 -17.03 -13.66
CA HIS A 252 26.90 -18.15 -13.58
C HIS A 252 27.61 -18.42 -14.91
N ALA A 253 27.13 -17.85 -16.01
CA ALA A 253 27.75 -17.95 -17.32
C ALA A 253 28.86 -16.91 -17.53
N ARG A 254 29.85 -17.24 -18.37
CA ARG A 254 30.91 -16.28 -18.76
C ARG A 254 30.29 -15.15 -19.56
N LYS A 255 30.74 -13.90 -19.34
CA LYS A 255 30.25 -12.69 -20.05
C LYS A 255 30.13 -12.84 -21.56
N LYS A 256 31.09 -13.53 -22.20
CA LYS A 256 31.10 -13.74 -23.66
C LYS A 256 29.96 -14.61 -24.18
N ASP A 257 29.45 -15.52 -23.35
CA ASP A 257 28.40 -16.47 -23.75
C ASP A 257 27.00 -16.00 -23.30
N GLN A 258 26.92 -15.02 -22.39
CA GLN A 258 25.64 -14.56 -21.81
C GLN A 258 24.62 -14.11 -22.86
N ALA A 259 25.05 -13.39 -23.89
CA ALA A 259 24.15 -12.91 -24.94
C ALA A 259 23.54 -14.08 -25.74
N GLU A 260 24.34 -15.07 -26.08
CA GLU A 260 23.91 -16.23 -26.86
C GLU A 260 23.00 -17.16 -26.03
N ILE A 261 23.38 -17.43 -24.78
CA ILE A 261 22.54 -18.18 -23.82
C ILE A 261 21.17 -17.51 -23.65
N ALA A 262 21.14 -16.17 -23.55
CA ALA A 262 19.89 -15.45 -23.38
C ALA A 262 18.96 -15.58 -24.60
N GLU A 263 19.49 -15.52 -25.82
CA GLU A 263 18.68 -15.72 -27.04
C GLU A 263 18.22 -17.16 -27.20
N ASP A 264 19.07 -18.15 -26.90
CA ASP A 264 18.66 -19.56 -26.96
C ASP A 264 17.58 -19.88 -25.91
N LEU A 265 17.73 -19.41 -24.66
CA LEU A 265 16.68 -19.60 -23.63
C LEU A 265 15.38 -18.91 -24.01
N LYS A 266 15.45 -17.81 -24.76
CA LYS A 266 14.28 -17.05 -25.22
C LYS A 266 13.48 -17.80 -26.27
N THR A 267 14.06 -18.69 -27.05
CA THR A 267 13.28 -19.56 -27.95
C THR A 267 12.43 -20.55 -27.15
N VAL A 268 12.94 -21.04 -26.02
CA VAL A 268 12.22 -21.96 -25.11
C VAL A 268 10.93 -21.33 -24.59
N TYR A 269 11.02 -20.21 -23.86
CA TYR A 269 9.85 -19.61 -23.21
C TYR A 269 8.98 -18.72 -24.11
N ARG A 270 9.39 -18.48 -25.37
CA ARG A 270 8.53 -17.81 -26.38
C ARG A 270 7.82 -18.79 -27.32
N SER A 271 8.04 -20.09 -27.14
CA SER A 271 7.35 -21.13 -27.90
C SER A 271 5.83 -21.05 -27.72
N ASN A 272 5.08 -21.44 -28.75
CA ASN A 272 3.62 -21.37 -28.74
C ASN A 272 2.98 -22.57 -28.05
N THR A 273 3.68 -23.70 -28.04
CA THR A 273 3.19 -24.98 -27.50
C THR A 273 4.22 -25.60 -26.55
N MET A 274 3.75 -26.48 -25.66
CA MET A 274 4.62 -27.24 -24.75
C MET A 274 5.63 -28.08 -25.54
N GLN A 275 5.19 -28.75 -26.61
CA GLN A 275 6.07 -29.60 -27.41
C GLN A 275 7.20 -28.80 -28.08
N GLU A 276 6.87 -27.62 -28.61
CA GLU A 276 7.86 -26.73 -29.21
C GLU A 276 8.88 -26.26 -28.16
N ALA A 277 8.42 -25.87 -26.97
CA ALA A 277 9.29 -25.44 -25.88
C ALA A 277 10.26 -26.56 -25.45
N LEU A 278 9.78 -27.80 -25.35
CA LEU A 278 10.61 -28.96 -25.02
C LEU A 278 11.67 -29.23 -26.10
N ASN A 279 11.30 -29.17 -27.39
CA ASN A 279 12.24 -29.33 -28.49
C ASN A 279 13.33 -28.24 -28.48
N GLN A 280 12.94 -26.98 -28.23
CA GLN A 280 13.89 -25.86 -28.10
C GLN A 280 14.82 -26.06 -26.90
N PHE A 281 14.31 -26.57 -25.78
CA PHE A 281 15.13 -26.85 -24.61
C PHE A 281 16.13 -28.00 -24.85
N GLU A 282 15.76 -29.01 -25.63
CA GLU A 282 16.70 -30.08 -25.99
C GLU A 282 17.86 -29.54 -26.85
N GLN A 283 17.57 -28.66 -27.81
CA GLN A 283 18.62 -27.97 -28.58
C GLN A 283 19.52 -27.11 -27.69
N PHE A 284 18.93 -26.39 -26.73
CA PHE A 284 19.69 -25.64 -25.73
C PHE A 284 20.60 -26.55 -24.89
N ARG A 285 20.08 -27.71 -24.44
CA ARG A 285 20.82 -28.71 -23.70
C ARG A 285 21.98 -29.25 -24.50
N GLU A 286 21.77 -29.70 -25.74
CA GLU A 286 22.84 -30.23 -26.60
C GLU A 286 24.00 -29.24 -26.76
N LYS A 287 23.67 -27.96 -26.96
CA LYS A 287 24.62 -26.88 -27.16
C LYS A 287 25.41 -26.53 -25.89
N TRP A 288 24.73 -26.40 -24.75
CA TRP A 288 25.32 -25.81 -23.54
C TRP A 288 25.72 -26.81 -22.45
N ASN A 289 25.21 -28.05 -22.47
CA ASN A 289 25.42 -29.03 -21.39
C ASN A 289 26.91 -29.35 -21.15
N LYS A 290 27.74 -29.36 -22.21
CA LYS A 290 29.18 -29.59 -22.06
C LYS A 290 29.90 -28.47 -21.29
N ARG A 291 29.41 -27.22 -21.41
CA ARG A 291 30.06 -26.03 -20.84
C ARG A 291 29.44 -25.61 -19.51
N TYR A 292 28.13 -25.79 -19.37
CA TYR A 292 27.29 -25.33 -18.27
C TYR A 292 26.34 -26.45 -17.78
N PRO A 293 26.86 -27.63 -17.37
CA PRO A 293 26.03 -28.77 -17.02
C PRO A 293 25.13 -28.51 -15.80
N LYS A 294 25.60 -27.70 -14.84
CA LYS A 294 24.83 -27.37 -13.64
C LYS A 294 23.64 -26.49 -13.97
N GLU A 295 23.83 -25.52 -14.86
CA GLU A 295 22.81 -24.58 -15.30
C GLU A 295 21.75 -25.31 -16.12
N VAL A 296 22.16 -26.19 -17.04
CA VAL A 296 21.25 -27.01 -17.83
C VAL A 296 20.45 -27.96 -16.94
N GLN A 297 21.09 -28.65 -15.98
CA GLN A 297 20.38 -29.50 -15.01
C GLN A 297 19.40 -28.69 -14.15
N SER A 298 19.79 -27.47 -13.75
CA SER A 298 18.92 -26.58 -12.99
C SER A 298 17.66 -26.21 -13.77
N TRP A 299 17.78 -25.98 -15.09
CA TRP A 299 16.61 -25.76 -15.94
C TRP A 299 15.76 -27.01 -16.10
N ASP A 300 16.39 -28.15 -16.32
CA ASP A 300 15.69 -29.44 -16.50
C ASP A 300 14.81 -29.77 -15.30
N ASN A 301 15.35 -29.64 -14.09
CA ASN A 301 14.63 -29.89 -12.84
C ASN A 301 13.39 -28.98 -12.68
N ASP A 302 13.46 -27.76 -13.18
CA ASP A 302 12.41 -26.75 -13.00
C ASP A 302 11.51 -26.59 -14.25
N LEU A 303 11.78 -27.32 -15.34
CA LEU A 303 11.23 -27.04 -16.66
C LEU A 303 9.69 -27.12 -16.69
N SER A 304 9.12 -28.11 -16.00
CA SER A 304 7.68 -28.30 -15.88
C SER A 304 6.98 -27.09 -15.25
N VAL A 305 7.58 -26.53 -14.19
CA VAL A 305 7.07 -25.37 -13.47
C VAL A 305 7.39 -24.06 -14.20
N LEU A 306 8.49 -24.00 -14.97
CA LEU A 306 8.85 -22.85 -15.79
C LEU A 306 7.95 -22.69 -17.03
N LEU A 307 7.36 -23.77 -17.53
CA LEU A 307 6.51 -23.78 -18.72
C LEU A 307 5.01 -23.88 -18.42
N THR A 308 4.61 -23.87 -17.14
CA THR A 308 3.22 -24.01 -16.72
C THR A 308 2.30 -22.94 -17.34
N PHE A 309 2.81 -21.74 -17.60
CA PHE A 309 2.09 -20.67 -18.27
C PHE A 309 1.58 -21.04 -19.67
N LEU A 310 2.16 -22.05 -20.35
CA LEU A 310 1.68 -22.53 -21.65
C LEU A 310 0.31 -23.20 -21.56
N ASN A 311 -0.10 -23.66 -20.38
CA ASN A 311 -1.43 -24.22 -20.13
C ASN A 311 -2.51 -23.13 -20.03
N TYR A 312 -2.12 -21.86 -20.03
CA TYR A 312 -3.01 -20.71 -19.88
C TYR A 312 -3.25 -19.99 -21.21
N PRO A 313 -4.32 -19.18 -21.30
CA PRO A 313 -4.67 -18.40 -22.50
C PRO A 313 -3.50 -17.58 -23.04
N THR A 314 -3.28 -17.64 -24.36
CA THR A 314 -2.17 -16.97 -25.04
C THR A 314 -2.08 -15.48 -24.74
N SER A 315 -3.24 -14.81 -24.59
CA SER A 315 -3.34 -13.37 -24.30
C SER A 315 -2.69 -12.97 -22.96
N ILE A 316 -2.69 -13.85 -21.94
CA ILE A 316 -2.14 -13.55 -20.61
C ILE A 316 -0.72 -14.08 -20.41
N ARG A 317 -0.26 -15.03 -21.23
CA ARG A 317 1.06 -15.70 -21.09
C ARG A 317 2.18 -14.70 -20.83
N SER A 318 2.20 -13.61 -21.60
CA SER A 318 3.24 -12.57 -21.51
C SER A 318 3.39 -11.91 -20.14
N VAL A 319 2.34 -11.98 -19.31
CA VAL A 319 2.28 -11.36 -17.99
C VAL A 319 2.52 -12.38 -16.87
N ILE A 320 2.17 -13.64 -17.09
CA ILE A 320 2.22 -14.69 -16.05
C ILE A 320 3.52 -15.51 -16.06
N TYR A 321 4.30 -15.53 -17.15
CA TYR A 321 5.61 -16.22 -17.15
C TYR A 321 6.66 -15.47 -16.30
N THR A 322 6.37 -14.25 -15.86
CA THR A 322 7.30 -13.35 -15.19
C THR A 322 6.65 -12.53 -14.08
N THR A 323 7.43 -12.19 -13.04
CA THR A 323 7.07 -11.22 -12.00
C THR A 323 7.54 -9.81 -12.36
N ASN A 324 8.08 -9.55 -13.56
CA ASN A 324 8.67 -8.26 -13.93
C ASN A 324 7.70 -7.08 -13.82
N TRP A 325 6.40 -7.29 -14.05
CA TRP A 325 5.44 -6.20 -13.88
C TRP A 325 5.25 -5.81 -12.40
N ILE A 326 5.52 -6.73 -11.47
CA ILE A 326 5.56 -6.49 -10.02
C ILE A 326 6.88 -5.86 -9.60
N GLU A 327 7.99 -6.14 -10.29
CA GLU A 327 9.25 -5.41 -10.07
C GLU A 327 9.04 -3.88 -10.19
N ARG A 328 8.12 -3.42 -11.06
CA ARG A 328 7.71 -2.01 -11.12
C ARG A 328 7.03 -1.55 -9.83
N THR A 329 6.08 -2.33 -9.30
CA THR A 329 5.43 -2.06 -8.00
C THR A 329 6.46 -1.98 -6.87
N ASN A 330 7.39 -2.94 -6.83
CA ASN A 330 8.48 -2.97 -5.87
C ASN A 330 9.38 -1.75 -6.00
N LYS A 331 9.65 -1.30 -7.23
CA LYS A 331 10.43 -0.09 -7.50
C LYS A 331 9.72 1.16 -6.96
N ASP A 332 8.40 1.25 -7.08
CA ASP A 332 7.62 2.36 -6.55
C ASP A 332 7.67 2.38 -5.01
N ILE A 333 7.54 1.23 -4.36
CA ILE A 333 7.71 1.10 -2.89
C ILE A 333 9.15 1.48 -2.49
N ARG A 334 10.16 0.92 -3.15
CA ARG A 334 11.58 1.24 -2.88
C ARG A 334 11.88 2.73 -3.08
N LYS A 335 11.27 3.38 -4.07
CA LYS A 335 11.43 4.82 -4.31
C LYS A 335 10.93 5.65 -3.12
N ARG A 336 9.86 5.22 -2.46
CA ARG A 336 9.34 5.88 -1.24
C ARG A 336 10.19 5.60 0.00
N LEU A 337 10.74 4.39 0.12
CA LEU A 337 11.58 4.01 1.27
C LEU A 337 13.01 4.58 1.20
N ARG A 338 13.58 4.73 -0.01
CA ARG A 338 15.00 5.09 -0.22
C ARG A 338 15.45 6.40 0.44
N PRO A 339 14.69 7.52 0.43
CA PRO A 339 15.12 8.78 1.03
C PRO A 339 15.36 8.69 2.55
N MET A 340 14.79 7.69 3.22
CA MET A 340 14.82 7.57 4.67
C MET A 340 16.07 6.85 5.18
N ASN A 341 16.88 6.22 4.31
CA ASN A 341 18.07 5.40 4.59
C ASN A 341 17.85 4.19 5.53
N SER A 342 17.31 4.42 6.72
CA SER A 342 16.89 3.45 7.72
C SER A 342 15.61 3.93 8.41
N LEU A 343 14.62 3.05 8.50
CA LEU A 343 13.37 3.35 9.19
C LEU A 343 13.54 3.22 10.71
N PRO A 344 12.86 4.05 11.51
CA PRO A 344 13.02 4.06 12.96
C PRO A 344 12.48 2.80 13.62
N ASP A 345 11.44 2.19 13.06
CA ASP A 345 10.80 0.97 13.53
C ASP A 345 10.01 0.29 12.38
N ILE A 346 9.44 -0.89 12.66
CA ILE A 346 8.64 -1.67 11.71
C ILE A 346 7.35 -0.93 11.34
N LYS A 347 6.68 -0.27 12.30
CA LYS A 347 5.41 0.44 12.08
C LYS A 347 5.55 1.57 11.07
N ALA A 348 6.69 2.26 11.07
CA ALA A 348 7.02 3.27 10.08
C ALA A 348 7.14 2.67 8.67
N ALA A 349 7.70 1.47 8.54
CA ALA A 349 7.74 0.73 7.27
C ALA A 349 6.33 0.36 6.81
N GLU A 350 5.52 -0.18 7.71
CA GLU A 350 4.14 -0.58 7.43
C GLU A 350 3.28 0.60 6.95
N LYS A 351 3.36 1.75 7.62
CA LYS A 351 2.69 2.99 7.20
C LYS A 351 3.04 3.34 5.75
N ILE A 352 4.32 3.43 5.40
CA ILE A 352 4.74 3.84 4.07
C ILE A 352 4.32 2.83 3.00
N VAL A 353 4.47 1.54 3.28
CA VAL A 353 4.09 0.47 2.37
C VAL A 353 2.58 0.48 2.14
N TYR A 354 1.79 0.54 3.21
CA TYR A 354 0.33 0.61 3.16
C TYR A 354 -0.17 1.77 2.29
N LEU A 355 0.33 2.97 2.51
CA LEU A 355 -0.10 4.17 1.76
C LEU A 355 0.30 4.07 0.28
N THR A 356 1.46 3.48 0.00
CA THR A 356 1.87 3.20 -1.38
C THR A 356 0.91 2.19 -2.03
N ILE A 357 0.52 1.15 -1.29
CA ILE A 357 -0.43 0.11 -1.74
C ILE A 357 -1.82 0.70 -2.01
N GLN A 358 -2.34 1.57 -1.14
CA GLN A 358 -3.65 2.21 -1.35
C GLN A 358 -3.69 2.97 -2.67
N ASN A 359 -2.67 3.77 -2.95
CA ASN A 359 -2.55 4.50 -4.21
C ASN A 359 -2.46 3.54 -5.41
N LEU A 360 -1.67 2.46 -5.30
CA LEU A 360 -1.55 1.45 -6.35
C LEU A 360 -2.87 0.75 -6.64
N ASN A 361 -3.58 0.31 -5.60
CA ASN A 361 -4.87 -0.36 -5.72
C ASN A 361 -5.93 0.57 -6.34
N ALA A 362 -5.97 1.84 -5.95
CA ALA A 362 -6.87 2.83 -6.54
C ALA A 362 -6.61 3.03 -8.05
N GLU A 363 -5.34 3.08 -8.46
CA GLU A 363 -4.96 3.15 -9.88
C GLU A 363 -5.25 1.85 -10.64
N TRP A 364 -5.11 0.70 -9.98
CA TRP A 364 -5.32 -0.61 -10.60
C TRP A 364 -6.79 -0.96 -10.74
N ALA A 365 -7.65 -0.48 -9.85
CA ALA A 365 -9.10 -0.64 -9.94
C ALA A 365 -9.69 -0.06 -11.25
N LYS A 366 -9.01 0.92 -11.85
CA LYS A 366 -9.45 1.59 -13.09
C LYS A 366 -9.29 0.73 -14.34
N ARG A 367 -8.43 -0.29 -14.33
CA ARG A 367 -8.11 -1.06 -15.55
C ARG A 367 -7.74 -2.52 -15.28
N LYS A 368 -8.25 -3.40 -16.13
CA LYS A 368 -7.86 -4.81 -16.16
C LYS A 368 -6.39 -4.96 -16.55
N LEU A 369 -5.76 -6.03 -16.05
CA LEU A 369 -4.41 -6.41 -16.46
C LEU A 369 -4.42 -6.88 -17.92
N ARG A 370 -3.34 -6.58 -18.66
CA ARG A 370 -3.24 -6.86 -20.10
C ARG A 370 -3.56 -8.33 -20.39
N GLY A 371 -4.41 -8.57 -21.39
CA GLY A 371 -4.82 -9.91 -21.85
C GLY A 371 -5.94 -10.56 -21.03
N PHE A 372 -6.18 -10.12 -19.78
CA PHE A 372 -7.18 -10.77 -18.91
C PHE A 372 -8.63 -10.51 -19.36
N ALA A 373 -8.89 -9.39 -20.04
CA ALA A 373 -10.20 -9.13 -20.62
C ALA A 373 -10.54 -10.17 -21.72
N GLU A 374 -9.59 -10.49 -22.58
CA GLU A 374 -9.73 -11.50 -23.65
C GLU A 374 -9.81 -12.92 -23.09
N ALA A 375 -9.06 -13.20 -22.01
CA ALA A 375 -8.99 -14.52 -21.38
C ALA A 375 -10.19 -14.85 -20.46
N HIS A 376 -11.08 -13.90 -20.17
CA HIS A 376 -12.06 -14.02 -19.10
C HIS A 376 -12.93 -15.30 -19.18
N HIS A 377 -13.52 -15.59 -20.35
CA HIS A 377 -14.35 -16.79 -20.52
C HIS A 377 -13.56 -18.10 -20.31
N GLN A 378 -12.31 -18.13 -20.80
CA GLN A 378 -11.44 -19.30 -20.64
C GLN A 378 -11.07 -19.49 -19.16
N LEU A 379 -10.71 -18.41 -18.45
CA LEU A 379 -10.41 -18.47 -17.01
C LEU A 379 -11.62 -18.93 -16.18
N GLN A 380 -12.82 -18.44 -16.49
CA GLN A 380 -14.06 -18.90 -15.85
C GLN A 380 -14.30 -20.41 -16.07
N THR A 381 -14.06 -20.89 -17.28
CA THR A 381 -14.14 -22.33 -17.59
C THR A 381 -13.10 -23.13 -16.78
N MET A 382 -11.87 -22.63 -16.66
CA MET A 382 -10.82 -23.26 -15.86
C MET A 382 -11.18 -23.32 -14.37
N PHE A 383 -11.80 -22.26 -13.80
CA PHE A 383 -12.29 -22.28 -12.42
C PHE A 383 -13.33 -23.37 -12.20
N LYS A 384 -14.33 -23.46 -13.08
CA LYS A 384 -15.39 -24.48 -13.00
C LYS A 384 -14.80 -25.88 -13.04
N GLN A 385 -13.96 -26.17 -14.03
CA GLN A 385 -13.32 -27.48 -14.18
C GLN A 385 -12.47 -27.88 -12.97
N ARG A 386 -11.82 -26.91 -12.32
CA ARG A 386 -10.88 -27.18 -11.22
C ARG A 386 -11.56 -27.27 -9.86
N TYR A 387 -12.58 -26.47 -9.62
CA TYR A 387 -13.16 -26.28 -8.29
C TYR A 387 -14.62 -26.69 -8.15
N GLU A 388 -15.39 -26.75 -9.25
CA GLU A 388 -16.80 -27.16 -9.25
C GLU A 388 -17.02 -28.57 -9.84
N GLY A 389 -15.99 -29.11 -10.50
CA GLY A 389 -15.99 -30.44 -11.11
C GLY A 389 -15.63 -31.59 -10.18
#